data_AF-A0A7C4FJY8-F1
#
_entry.id   AF-A0A7C4FJY8-F1
#
_cell.length_a   1.000
_cell.length_b   1.000
_cell.length_c   1.000
_cell.angle_alpha   90.00
_cell.angle_beta   90.00
_cell.angle_gamma   90.00
#
_symmetry.space_group_name_H-M   'P 1'
#
loop_
_entity.id
_entity.type
_entity.pdbx_description
1 polymer ?
#
loop_
_entity_poly.entity_id
_entity_poly.type
_entity_poly.pdbx_seq_one_letter_code
_entity_poly.pdbx_strand_id
1 'polypeptide(L)'
;MARKVAGGVCALIAGIWGAALVCGQVSLGATPTRVIAAWDVVPYQVFDTPFHAGVVAFHETGCTVQFTVCSGVGEKKTEMKEASRTVRAPTLNPQTNVWEYWIPLDPKRLPDGPVEVQARCMPLGESHIATDLPPLMLYANAGRSLSFGAPVWVDCEKGDDGAGDGSETQPLRTIAAAVRKVPAGGTVYLKPGKDYSADRLGGGKSRPFWTTIAAAPGAKREDVEIGPGRPGTDKLRFFNVTLYADPPRRMYHTILAGENGSTSVWLDDCVMYNKKGRWGGGGEVFGNRYVAYVTGGMTTEMDNGPAAVLLRSHRIVKITSDAFTGARTAINCNVEDIDPGATGAHPDFHQSYVADPAQFNSVILYNCSGRRCVSQGFFGHNLRDSAFVNCLFEKHNTVMYSQYGGPLDHVLFFHLTVPNQTWLWRGGFKGNNCYVVNCLLATMRAVEGSTMDGVTVRSTHFIDQKAAHGDRATSGDPLLADAASGNYRLAPESPAFRTGEKLQCVPADIEGVPYGDTPNRGCYAHKGGTDADPFH
;
A
#
# COMPACT_ATOMS: atom_id res chain seq x y z
N MET A 1 61.05 -3.39 -22.09
CA MET A 1 61.94 -3.38 -20.91
C MET A 1 61.59 -4.56 -20.03
N ALA A 2 62.58 -5.39 -19.73
CA ALA A 2 62.46 -6.70 -19.11
C ALA A 2 62.51 -6.63 -17.57
N ARG A 3 61.77 -7.51 -16.88
CA ARG A 3 62.32 -8.65 -16.11
C ARG A 3 61.27 -9.23 -15.14
N LYS A 4 61.07 -10.54 -15.25
CA LYS A 4 60.68 -11.45 -14.16
C LYS A 4 61.86 -11.58 -13.18
N VAL A 5 61.59 -11.71 -11.88
CA VAL A 5 62.47 -12.36 -10.90
C VAL A 5 61.63 -13.21 -9.94
N ALA A 6 62.08 -14.46 -9.76
CA ALA A 6 61.58 -15.48 -8.84
C ALA A 6 61.92 -15.11 -7.37
N GLY A 7 61.16 -15.55 -6.37
CA GLY A 7 61.35 -16.86 -5.73
C GLY A 7 62.17 -16.73 -4.43
N GLY A 8 61.59 -17.13 -3.30
CA GLY A 8 62.29 -17.15 -2.00
C GLY A 8 61.47 -17.87 -0.93
N VAL A 9 61.92 -19.08 -0.59
CA VAL A 9 61.45 -19.93 0.52
C VAL A 9 62.11 -19.46 1.82
N CYS A 10 61.38 -19.42 2.94
CA CYS A 10 61.99 -19.48 4.27
C CYS A 10 61.05 -20.05 5.36
N ALA A 11 61.44 -21.25 5.83
CA ALA A 11 61.41 -21.86 7.16
C ALA A 11 60.29 -21.57 8.21
N LEU A 12 59.83 -22.70 8.78
CA LEU A 12 59.20 -22.89 10.09
C LEU A 12 59.94 -22.20 11.25
N ILE A 13 59.20 -21.56 12.15
CA ILE A 13 59.46 -21.56 13.60
C ILE A 13 58.12 -21.76 14.32
N ALA A 14 58.02 -22.85 15.07
CA ALA A 14 57.00 -23.09 16.09
C ALA A 14 57.45 -22.43 17.40
N GLY A 15 56.54 -21.72 18.09
CA GLY A 15 56.83 -21.08 19.37
C GLY A 15 55.57 -20.52 20.04
N ILE A 16 55.15 -21.23 21.08
CA ILE A 16 54.01 -20.99 21.98
C ILE A 16 54.14 -19.65 22.72
N TRP A 17 53.08 -18.82 22.75
CA TRP A 17 52.63 -18.04 23.92
C TRP A 17 51.12 -17.74 23.77
N GLY A 18 50.32 -18.40 24.60
CA GLY A 18 48.89 -18.17 24.71
C GLY A 18 48.61 -16.88 25.49
N ALA A 19 48.13 -15.87 24.80
CA ALA A 19 47.28 -14.84 25.38
C ALA A 19 45.92 -15.00 24.72
N ALA A 20 44.91 -15.39 25.49
CA ALA A 20 43.52 -15.33 25.06
C ALA A 20 43.19 -13.85 24.83
N LEU A 21 43.34 -13.41 23.59
CA LEU A 21 42.79 -12.14 23.13
C LEU A 21 41.28 -12.34 23.18
N VAL A 22 40.67 -11.95 24.28
CA VAL A 22 39.24 -11.66 24.34
C VAL A 22 39.07 -10.45 23.42
N CYS A 23 38.96 -10.71 22.12
CA CYS A 23 38.32 -9.79 21.19
C CYS A 23 36.89 -9.65 21.70
N GLY A 24 36.67 -8.71 22.60
CA GLY A 24 35.33 -8.24 22.91
C GLY A 24 34.74 -7.82 21.59
N GLN A 25 33.80 -8.61 21.08
CA GLN A 25 32.93 -8.17 20.01
C GLN A 25 32.24 -6.92 20.57
N VAL A 26 32.72 -5.75 20.17
CA VAL A 26 31.96 -4.53 20.32
C VAL A 26 30.73 -4.80 19.47
N SER A 27 29.62 -5.13 20.13
CA SER A 27 28.30 -5.13 19.50
C SER A 27 28.15 -3.73 18.96
N LEU A 28 28.38 -3.55 17.66
CA LEU A 28 28.03 -2.33 16.95
C LEU A 28 26.54 -2.16 17.25
N GLY A 29 26.21 -1.14 18.06
CA GLY A 29 24.82 -0.89 18.45
C GLY A 29 23.97 -0.84 17.20
N ALA A 30 22.76 -1.40 17.26
CA ALA A 30 21.83 -1.37 16.14
C ALA A 30 21.73 0.06 15.60
N THR A 31 21.79 0.21 14.27
CA THR A 31 21.68 1.53 13.64
C THR A 31 20.28 2.08 13.93
N PRO A 32 20.12 3.35 14.37
CA PRO A 32 18.82 3.95 14.59
C PRO A 32 17.88 3.80 13.39
N THR A 33 16.75 3.14 13.60
CA THR A 33 15.66 2.99 12.63
C THR A 33 14.63 4.12 12.78
N ARG A 34 13.78 4.32 11.77
CA ARG A 34 12.75 5.37 11.74
C ARG A 34 11.36 4.76 11.67
N VAL A 35 10.33 5.43 12.15
CA VAL A 35 8.95 4.92 11.98
C VAL A 35 8.57 4.84 10.50
N ILE A 36 8.01 3.70 10.07
CA ILE A 36 7.48 3.49 8.72
C ILE A 36 6.01 3.89 8.75
N ALA A 37 5.66 4.98 8.08
CA ALA A 37 4.33 5.54 8.17
C ALA A 37 3.82 6.13 6.85
N ALA A 38 2.50 6.14 6.69
CA ALA A 38 1.81 6.78 5.58
C ALA A 38 0.42 7.28 5.99
N TRP A 39 -0.08 8.29 5.29
CA TRP A 39 -1.46 8.73 5.41
C TRP A 39 -2.41 7.68 4.85
N ASP A 40 -3.45 7.32 5.61
CA ASP A 40 -4.63 6.62 5.09
C ASP A 40 -5.70 7.62 4.61
N VAL A 41 -5.27 8.74 4.03
CA VAL A 41 -6.15 9.83 3.62
C VAL A 41 -5.72 10.35 2.27
N VAL A 42 -6.70 10.51 1.38
CA VAL A 42 -6.51 11.25 0.12
C VAL A 42 -6.47 12.75 0.44
N PRO A 43 -5.42 13.50 0.07
CA PRO A 43 -5.34 14.93 0.33
C PRO A 43 -6.38 15.71 -0.49
N TYR A 44 -6.57 16.98 -0.17
CA TYR A 44 -7.43 17.94 -0.86
C TYR A 44 -8.94 17.61 -0.88
N GLN A 45 -9.38 16.77 0.06
CA GLN A 45 -10.81 16.52 0.27
C GLN A 45 -11.49 17.72 0.92
N VAL A 46 -12.72 17.99 0.50
CA VAL A 46 -13.63 18.93 1.15
C VAL A 46 -14.49 18.14 2.12
N PHE A 47 -14.70 18.68 3.33
CA PHE A 47 -15.56 18.06 4.34
C PHE A 47 -16.41 19.11 5.06
N ASP A 48 -17.70 18.79 5.25
CA ASP A 48 -18.70 19.58 5.98
C ASP A 48 -19.35 18.78 7.13
N THR A 49 -19.01 17.49 7.23
CA THR A 49 -19.30 16.59 8.36
C THR A 49 -18.02 16.18 9.08
N PRO A 50 -18.08 15.61 10.30
CA PRO A 50 -16.90 15.08 10.99
C PRO A 50 -16.06 14.18 10.07
N PHE A 51 -14.77 14.45 10.02
CA PHE A 51 -13.82 13.77 9.15
C PHE A 51 -12.72 13.10 9.99
N HIS A 52 -12.37 11.85 9.67
CA HIS A 52 -11.36 11.11 10.42
C HIS A 52 -10.04 11.07 9.63
N ALA A 53 -9.04 11.80 10.12
CA ALA A 53 -7.71 11.84 9.52
C ALA A 53 -6.80 10.79 10.18
N GLY A 54 -6.38 9.79 9.40
CA GLY A 54 -5.68 8.60 9.88
C GLY A 54 -4.28 8.39 9.29
N VAL A 55 -3.41 7.77 10.08
CA VAL A 55 -2.04 7.38 9.74
C VAL A 55 -1.83 5.92 10.14
N VAL A 56 -1.40 5.10 9.18
CA VAL A 56 -0.80 3.79 9.48
C VAL A 56 0.67 4.00 9.79
N ALA A 57 1.14 3.45 10.90
CA ALA A 57 2.52 3.62 11.36
C ALA A 57 3.03 2.34 12.05
N PHE A 58 4.25 1.93 11.71
CA PHE A 58 4.88 0.70 12.18
C PHE A 58 6.34 0.93 12.56
N HIS A 59 6.76 0.25 13.62
CA HIS A 59 8.14 0.24 14.13
C HIS A 59 8.31 -1.00 15.02
N GLU A 60 9.52 -1.56 15.10
CA GLU A 60 9.82 -2.78 15.87
C GLU A 60 9.60 -2.62 17.38
N THR A 61 9.69 -1.38 17.88
CA THR A 61 9.42 -1.04 19.29
C THR A 61 8.02 -0.47 19.52
N GLY A 62 7.20 -0.37 18.47
CA GLY A 62 5.95 0.39 18.51
C GLY A 62 6.15 1.89 18.31
N CYS A 63 5.06 2.63 18.18
CA CYS A 63 5.10 4.08 17.93
C CYS A 63 3.88 4.84 18.47
N THR A 64 4.01 6.15 18.56
CA THR A 64 2.92 7.11 18.78
C THR A 64 2.86 8.11 17.62
N VAL A 65 1.72 8.76 17.42
CA VAL A 65 1.57 9.78 16.39
C VAL A 65 1.07 11.07 17.02
N GLN A 66 1.86 12.14 16.86
CA GLN A 66 1.45 13.49 17.22
C GLN A 66 0.85 14.18 16.00
N PHE A 67 -0.40 14.58 16.12
CA PHE A 67 -1.11 15.36 15.11
C PHE A 67 -1.12 16.85 15.49
N THR A 68 -0.79 17.69 14.53
CA THR A 68 -0.92 19.15 14.63
C THR A 68 -1.89 19.62 13.55
N VAL A 69 -2.95 20.32 13.95
CA VAL A 69 -3.96 20.85 13.02
C VAL A 69 -3.79 22.35 12.90
N CYS A 70 -3.71 22.85 11.68
CA CYS A 70 -3.55 24.27 11.38
C CYS A 70 -4.66 24.73 10.42
N SER A 71 -5.28 25.87 10.69
CA SER A 71 -6.13 26.57 9.71
C SER A 71 -5.29 27.54 8.87
N GLY A 72 -5.61 27.67 7.58
CA GLY A 72 -4.89 28.57 6.66
C GLY A 72 -3.76 27.88 5.89
N VAL A 73 -3.03 28.63 5.06
CA VAL A 73 -1.92 28.13 4.24
C VAL A 73 -0.68 29.01 4.36
N GLY A 74 0.49 28.42 4.08
CA GLY A 74 1.77 29.13 4.09
C GLY A 74 2.10 29.77 5.44
N GLU A 75 2.54 31.02 5.40
CA GLU A 75 2.92 31.81 6.59
C GLU A 75 1.72 32.25 7.45
N LYS A 76 0.50 32.14 6.92
CA LYS A 76 -0.74 32.55 7.62
C LYS A 76 -1.42 31.39 8.37
N LYS A 77 -0.67 30.33 8.68
CA LYS A 77 -1.20 29.19 9.44
C LYS A 77 -1.39 29.57 10.90
N THR A 78 -2.52 29.16 11.46
CA THR A 78 -2.82 29.25 12.90
C THR A 78 -3.06 27.85 13.42
N GLU A 79 -2.31 27.44 14.44
CA GLU A 79 -2.50 26.14 15.07
C GLU A 79 -3.82 26.11 15.86
N MET A 80 -4.63 25.09 15.56
CA MET A 80 -5.88 24.77 16.22
C MET A 80 -5.61 23.80 17.37
N LYS A 81 -5.10 24.32 18.50
CA LYS A 81 -4.62 23.51 19.64
C LYS A 81 -5.64 22.48 20.15
N GLU A 82 -6.94 22.80 20.10
CA GLU A 82 -8.01 21.88 20.54
C GLU A 82 -8.21 20.68 19.60
N ALA A 83 -7.75 20.78 18.35
CA ALA A 83 -7.80 19.70 17.36
C ALA A 83 -6.49 18.89 17.29
N SER A 84 -5.37 19.48 17.72
CA SER A 84 -4.06 18.82 17.86
C SER A 84 -4.05 17.83 19.04
N ARG A 85 -3.48 16.63 18.85
CA ARG A 85 -3.34 15.63 19.94
C ARG A 85 -2.29 14.57 19.62
N THR A 86 -1.81 13.89 20.66
CA THR A 86 -0.98 12.68 20.50
C THR A 86 -1.84 11.43 20.68
N VAL A 87 -1.78 10.53 19.70
CA VAL A 87 -2.44 9.23 19.71
C VAL A 87 -1.41 8.16 20.08
N ARG A 88 -1.64 7.46 21.19
CA ARG A 88 -0.67 6.52 21.77
C ARG A 88 -0.78 5.11 21.24
N ALA A 89 -1.91 4.73 20.65
CA ALA A 89 -2.13 3.41 20.08
C ALA A 89 -3.14 3.51 18.93
N PRO A 90 -3.04 2.65 17.91
CA PRO A 90 -4.02 2.61 16.84
C PRO A 90 -5.37 2.13 17.36
N THR A 91 -6.45 2.69 16.82
CA THR A 91 -7.83 2.25 17.07
C THR A 91 -8.56 2.12 15.73
N LEU A 92 -9.70 1.44 15.69
CA LEU A 92 -10.48 1.32 14.47
C LEU A 92 -11.01 2.70 14.04
N ASN A 93 -10.56 3.20 12.89
CA ASN A 93 -11.13 4.39 12.27
C ASN A 93 -12.47 4.02 11.62
N PRO A 94 -13.61 4.59 12.07
CA PRO A 94 -14.93 4.23 11.56
C PRO A 94 -15.17 4.67 10.10
N GLN A 95 -14.37 5.60 9.57
CA GLN A 95 -14.50 6.08 8.19
C GLN A 95 -13.84 5.13 7.19
N THR A 96 -12.69 4.57 7.54
CA THR A 96 -11.88 3.75 6.63
C THR A 96 -11.98 2.25 6.94
N ASN A 97 -12.48 1.91 8.14
CA ASN A 97 -12.47 0.56 8.69
C ASN A 97 -11.03 -0.03 8.76
N VAL A 98 -10.09 0.82 9.17
CA VAL A 98 -8.67 0.48 9.34
C VAL A 98 -8.29 0.72 10.79
N TRP A 99 -7.52 -0.18 11.38
CA TRP A 99 -6.88 0.06 12.67
C TRP A 99 -5.64 0.92 12.48
N GLU A 100 -5.72 2.17 12.91
CA GLU A 100 -4.71 3.19 12.64
C GLU A 100 -4.68 4.28 13.72
N TYR A 101 -3.69 5.16 13.66
CA TYR A 101 -3.64 6.34 14.53
C TYR A 101 -4.47 7.44 13.86
N TRP A 102 -5.56 7.89 14.47
CA TRP A 102 -6.43 8.88 13.84
C TRP A 102 -6.97 9.92 14.80
N ILE A 103 -7.39 11.05 14.23
CA ILE A 103 -8.07 12.13 14.95
C ILE A 103 -9.37 12.51 14.22
N PRO A 104 -10.48 12.73 14.94
CA PRO A 104 -11.65 13.39 14.37
C PRO A 104 -11.39 14.88 14.19
N LEU A 105 -11.76 15.41 13.03
CA LEU A 105 -11.84 16.82 12.69
C LEU A 105 -13.31 17.22 12.63
N ASP A 106 -13.72 18.12 13.52
CA ASP A 106 -15.07 18.68 13.51
C ASP A 106 -15.07 19.97 12.67
N PRO A 107 -15.68 19.98 11.47
CA PRO A 107 -15.65 21.16 10.60
C PRO A 107 -16.39 22.35 11.20
N LYS A 108 -17.27 22.17 12.19
CA LYS A 108 -17.94 23.29 12.88
C LYS A 108 -17.01 24.10 13.77
N ARG A 109 -15.85 23.53 14.13
CA ARG A 109 -14.81 24.19 14.95
C ARG A 109 -13.66 24.73 14.11
N LEU A 110 -13.74 24.57 12.80
CA LEU A 110 -12.72 24.99 11.85
C LEU A 110 -13.30 26.12 11.00
N PRO A 111 -12.52 27.15 10.65
CA PRO A 111 -12.95 28.09 9.62
C PRO A 111 -13.07 27.34 8.28
N ASP A 112 -14.02 27.75 7.46
CA ASP A 112 -14.09 27.25 6.10
C ASP A 112 -12.80 27.57 5.33
N GLY A 113 -12.44 26.68 4.41
CA GLY A 113 -11.22 26.77 3.62
C GLY A 113 -10.14 25.81 4.08
N PRO A 114 -8.86 26.11 3.78
CA PRO A 114 -7.77 25.15 3.93
C PRO A 114 -7.46 24.82 5.39
N VAL A 115 -7.32 23.52 5.65
CA VAL A 115 -6.90 22.93 6.90
C VAL A 115 -5.70 22.03 6.62
N GLU A 116 -4.57 22.33 7.23
CA GLU A 116 -3.39 21.48 7.16
C GLU A 116 -3.31 20.59 8.40
N VAL A 117 -3.16 19.29 8.19
CA VAL A 117 -2.88 18.32 9.25
C VAL A 117 -1.45 17.83 9.07
N GLN A 118 -0.65 17.96 10.13
CA GLN A 118 0.71 17.43 10.21
C GLN A 118 0.72 16.20 11.12
N ALA A 119 1.56 15.23 10.80
CA ALA A 119 1.75 14.04 11.61
C ALA A 119 3.23 13.77 11.84
N ARG A 120 3.63 13.70 13.11
CA ARG A 120 4.95 13.28 13.56
C ARG A 120 4.84 11.93 14.25
N CYS A 121 5.42 10.91 13.64
CA CYS A 121 5.41 9.53 14.12
C CYS A 121 6.67 9.25 14.93
N MET A 122 6.54 8.92 16.20
CA MET A 122 7.65 8.76 17.14
C MET A 122 7.75 7.30 17.60
N PRO A 123 8.94 6.68 17.51
CA PRO A 123 9.15 5.32 18.01
C PRO A 123 9.09 5.32 19.55
N LEU A 124 8.67 4.20 20.14
CA LEU A 124 8.67 4.05 21.61
C LEU A 124 10.06 3.76 22.17
N GLY A 125 10.92 3.12 21.39
CA GLY A 125 12.31 2.83 21.77
C GLY A 125 13.18 4.09 21.77
N GLU A 126 14.07 4.20 22.75
CA GLU A 126 15.06 5.27 22.84
C GLU A 126 16.04 5.23 21.65
N SER A 127 16.64 6.37 21.31
CA SER A 127 17.66 6.51 20.24
C SER A 127 17.19 6.23 18.80
N HIS A 128 15.92 5.91 18.56
CA HIS A 128 15.33 5.78 17.23
C HIS A 128 14.86 7.14 16.68
N ILE A 129 14.57 7.19 15.38
CA ILE A 129 14.31 8.42 14.63
C ILE A 129 12.80 8.61 14.43
N ALA A 130 12.29 9.80 14.76
CA ALA A 130 10.92 10.17 14.41
C ALA A 130 10.76 10.46 12.90
N THR A 131 9.60 10.16 12.34
CA THR A 131 9.26 10.43 10.95
C THR A 131 8.16 11.48 10.87
N ASP A 132 8.44 12.60 10.19
CA ASP A 132 7.42 13.59 9.84
C ASP A 132 6.82 13.23 8.47
N LEU A 133 5.49 13.10 8.40
CA LEU A 133 4.80 12.88 7.13
C LEU A 133 4.64 14.21 6.36
N PRO A 134 4.56 14.17 5.02
CA PRO A 134 4.17 15.33 4.24
C PRO A 134 2.84 15.90 4.76
N PRO A 135 2.68 17.23 4.84
CA PRO A 135 1.43 17.81 5.34
C PRO A 135 0.22 17.36 4.52
N LEU A 136 -0.84 16.94 5.21
CA LEU A 136 -2.12 16.59 4.61
C LEU A 136 -2.98 17.85 4.52
N MET A 137 -3.19 18.34 3.31
CA MET A 137 -4.10 19.46 3.06
C MET A 137 -5.53 18.94 2.93
N LEU A 138 -6.49 19.57 3.61
CA LEU A 138 -7.94 19.32 3.54
C LEU A 138 -8.68 20.67 3.46
N TYR A 139 -9.99 20.65 3.26
CA TYR A 139 -10.82 21.86 3.18
C TYR A 139 -12.09 21.71 4.00
N ALA A 140 -12.19 22.43 5.11
CA ALA A 140 -13.42 22.50 5.89
C ALA A 140 -14.46 23.38 5.16
N ASN A 141 -15.74 23.02 5.25
CA ASN A 141 -16.81 23.80 4.61
C ASN A 141 -18.15 23.74 5.38
N ALA A 142 -18.13 23.66 6.71
CA ALA A 142 -19.37 23.63 7.50
C ALA A 142 -20.18 24.93 7.36
N GLY A 143 -19.51 26.08 7.16
CA GLY A 143 -20.13 27.38 6.91
C GLY A 143 -20.60 27.60 5.47
N ARG A 144 -20.30 26.66 4.56
CA ARG A 144 -20.68 26.70 3.13
C ARG A 144 -20.16 27.92 2.37
N SER A 145 -19.04 28.51 2.77
CA SER A 145 -18.41 29.61 2.03
C SER A 145 -17.67 29.14 0.78
N LEU A 146 -17.28 27.87 0.71
CA LEU A 146 -16.81 27.26 -0.54
C LEU A 146 -18.02 26.87 -1.40
N SER A 147 -18.11 27.42 -2.61
CA SER A 147 -19.16 27.13 -3.58
C SER A 147 -18.62 26.25 -4.71
N PHE A 148 -19.37 25.20 -5.04
CA PHE A 148 -19.01 24.21 -6.06
C PHE A 148 -19.87 24.30 -7.32
N GLY A 149 -20.76 25.30 -7.40
CA GLY A 149 -21.72 25.45 -8.49
C GLY A 149 -22.76 24.32 -8.55
N ALA A 150 -23.64 24.39 -9.55
CA ALA A 150 -24.50 23.28 -9.90
C ALA A 150 -23.69 22.19 -10.62
N PRO A 151 -24.08 20.90 -10.52
CA PRO A 151 -23.47 19.85 -11.31
C PRO A 151 -23.61 20.12 -12.81
N VAL A 152 -22.58 19.74 -13.56
CA VAL A 152 -22.59 19.81 -15.03
C VAL A 152 -22.83 18.42 -15.61
N TRP A 153 -23.80 18.29 -16.50
CA TRP A 153 -24.23 17.00 -17.05
C TRP A 153 -23.61 16.76 -18.43
N VAL A 154 -23.24 15.50 -18.67
CA VAL A 154 -22.65 15.05 -19.93
C VAL A 154 -23.38 13.82 -20.47
N ASP A 155 -23.75 13.87 -21.73
CA ASP A 155 -24.34 12.76 -22.48
C ASP A 155 -23.55 12.61 -23.79
N CYS A 156 -22.78 11.53 -23.93
CA CYS A 156 -21.92 11.36 -25.11
C CYS A 156 -22.70 11.13 -26.41
N GLU A 157 -23.98 10.77 -26.33
CA GLU A 157 -24.83 10.51 -27.50
C GLU A 157 -25.71 11.71 -27.86
N LYS A 158 -26.33 12.33 -26.85
CA LYS A 158 -27.38 13.36 -27.04
C LYS A 158 -26.94 14.76 -26.61
N GLY A 159 -25.79 14.91 -25.98
CA GLY A 159 -25.28 16.20 -25.55
C GLY A 159 -24.76 17.04 -26.71
N ASP A 160 -24.64 18.34 -26.47
CA ASP A 160 -24.11 19.30 -27.43
C ASP A 160 -23.14 20.26 -26.73
N ASP A 161 -21.88 20.31 -27.17
CA ASP A 161 -20.88 21.21 -26.57
C ASP A 161 -21.03 22.68 -27.02
N GLY A 162 -21.74 22.93 -28.11
CA GLY A 162 -21.99 24.27 -28.65
C GLY A 162 -23.31 24.88 -28.18
N ALA A 163 -24.35 24.06 -28.04
CA ALA A 163 -25.69 24.50 -27.63
C ALA A 163 -26.06 24.11 -26.19
N GLY A 164 -25.44 23.08 -25.61
CA GLY A 164 -25.74 22.59 -24.27
C GLY A 164 -25.29 23.57 -23.19
N ASP A 165 -26.15 23.82 -22.21
CA ASP A 165 -25.81 24.63 -21.05
C ASP A 165 -25.24 23.78 -19.89
N GLY A 166 -25.15 22.46 -20.06
CA GLY A 166 -24.65 21.55 -19.03
C GLY A 166 -25.64 21.27 -17.92
N SER A 167 -26.89 21.70 -18.05
CA SER A 167 -28.00 21.19 -17.23
C SER A 167 -28.34 19.76 -17.62
N GLU A 168 -29.14 19.08 -16.80
CA GLU A 168 -29.57 17.71 -17.07
C GLU A 168 -30.41 17.58 -18.36
N THR A 169 -31.21 18.61 -18.67
CA THR A 169 -32.09 18.65 -19.85
C THR A 169 -31.39 19.12 -21.11
N GLN A 170 -30.27 19.85 -20.98
CA GLN A 170 -29.41 20.27 -22.09
C GLN A 170 -27.93 19.94 -21.78
N PRO A 171 -27.60 18.64 -21.71
CA PRO A 171 -26.26 18.21 -21.31
C PRO A 171 -25.21 18.62 -22.34
N LEU A 172 -23.97 18.77 -21.87
CA LEU A 172 -22.81 18.85 -22.76
C LEU A 172 -22.53 17.48 -23.37
N ARG A 173 -21.80 17.45 -24.49
CA ARG A 173 -21.44 16.18 -25.14
C ARG A 173 -20.20 15.56 -24.53
N THR A 174 -19.21 16.37 -24.16
CA THR A 174 -17.89 15.88 -23.75
C THR A 174 -17.55 16.19 -22.29
N ILE A 175 -16.78 15.29 -21.67
CA ILE A 175 -16.19 15.53 -20.33
C ILE A 175 -15.31 16.78 -20.35
N ALA A 176 -14.58 17.02 -21.45
CA ALA A 176 -13.69 18.18 -21.58
C ALA A 176 -14.46 19.51 -21.51
N ALA A 177 -15.61 19.63 -22.18
CA ALA A 177 -16.46 20.82 -22.08
C ALA A 177 -16.96 21.01 -20.64
N ALA A 178 -17.42 19.93 -20.00
CA ALA A 178 -17.93 19.99 -18.63
C ALA A 178 -16.86 20.35 -17.59
N VAL A 179 -15.67 19.75 -17.66
CA VAL A 179 -14.55 20.05 -16.75
C VAL A 179 -14.09 21.50 -16.83
N ARG A 180 -14.12 22.11 -18.03
CA ARG A 180 -13.79 23.53 -18.19
C ARG A 180 -14.87 24.46 -17.65
N LYS A 181 -16.13 24.02 -17.68
CA LYS A 181 -17.29 24.78 -17.21
C LYS A 181 -17.45 24.70 -15.69
N VAL A 182 -17.21 23.53 -15.10
CA VAL A 182 -17.41 23.29 -13.67
C VAL A 182 -16.31 23.96 -12.85
N PRO A 183 -16.65 24.69 -11.76
CA PRO A 183 -15.63 25.25 -10.87
C PRO A 183 -14.86 24.13 -10.14
N ALA A 184 -13.77 24.48 -9.46
CA ALA A 184 -13.09 23.55 -8.58
C ALA A 184 -14.06 23.02 -7.51
N GLY A 185 -13.96 21.74 -7.15
CA GLY A 185 -14.89 21.07 -6.22
C GLY A 185 -16.24 20.67 -6.80
N GLY A 186 -16.60 21.19 -7.98
CA GLY A 186 -17.85 20.82 -8.60
C GLY A 186 -17.84 19.40 -9.17
N THR A 187 -19.02 18.97 -9.59
CA THR A 187 -19.27 17.61 -10.08
C THR A 187 -19.70 17.63 -11.55
N VAL A 188 -19.13 16.72 -12.31
CA VAL A 188 -19.54 16.36 -13.68
C VAL A 188 -20.28 15.02 -13.61
N TYR A 189 -21.56 15.01 -13.96
CA TYR A 189 -22.35 13.78 -14.03
C TYR A 189 -22.38 13.23 -15.46
N LEU A 190 -22.05 11.96 -15.61
CA LEU A 190 -22.06 11.23 -16.86
C LEU A 190 -23.32 10.37 -16.94
N LYS A 191 -24.18 10.61 -17.93
CA LYS A 191 -25.29 9.70 -18.24
C LYS A 191 -24.75 8.35 -18.73
N PRO A 192 -25.58 7.28 -18.77
CA PRO A 192 -25.19 6.02 -19.39
C PRO A 192 -24.62 6.24 -20.80
N GLY A 193 -23.47 5.64 -21.08
CA GLY A 193 -22.73 5.83 -22.33
C GLY A 193 -21.33 5.22 -22.28
N LYS A 194 -20.79 4.80 -23.44
CA LYS A 194 -19.54 4.03 -23.52
C LYS A 194 -18.38 4.72 -24.25
N ASP A 195 -18.66 5.87 -24.84
CA ASP A 195 -17.73 6.59 -25.71
C ASP A 195 -17.23 7.89 -25.07
N TYR A 196 -17.15 7.91 -23.73
CA TYR A 196 -16.53 9.02 -23.02
C TYR A 196 -15.01 8.98 -23.18
N SER A 197 -14.40 10.16 -23.29
CA SER A 197 -12.94 10.30 -23.39
C SER A 197 -12.38 11.10 -22.22
N ALA A 198 -11.31 10.57 -21.62
CA ALA A 198 -10.49 11.26 -20.62
C ALA A 198 -9.35 12.09 -21.25
N ASP A 199 -9.27 12.21 -22.58
CA ASP A 199 -8.18 12.91 -23.24
C ASP A 199 -8.40 14.43 -23.28
N ARG A 200 -7.34 15.19 -22.95
CA ARG A 200 -7.28 16.66 -23.09
C ARG A 200 -8.47 17.40 -22.44
N LEU A 201 -8.85 16.96 -21.23
CA LEU A 201 -9.97 17.55 -20.48
C LEU A 201 -9.75 19.06 -20.25
N GLY A 202 -8.53 19.46 -19.90
CA GLY A 202 -8.18 20.86 -19.66
C GLY A 202 -8.75 21.38 -18.34
N GLY A 203 -9.00 22.69 -18.21
CA GLY A 203 -9.52 23.25 -16.95
C GLY A 203 -8.44 23.47 -15.87
N GLY A 204 -7.16 23.50 -16.27
CA GLY A 204 -6.04 24.02 -15.48
C GLY A 204 -5.36 23.02 -14.53
N LYS A 205 -4.18 23.42 -14.04
CA LYS A 205 -3.37 22.66 -13.07
C LYS A 205 -3.40 23.24 -11.65
N SER A 206 -4.24 24.26 -11.42
CA SER A 206 -4.25 25.05 -10.17
C SER A 206 -5.52 24.81 -9.35
N ARG A 207 -6.18 23.66 -9.51
CA ARG A 207 -7.38 23.34 -8.73
C ARG A 207 -6.99 23.10 -7.26
N PRO A 208 -7.60 23.80 -6.29
CA PRO A 208 -7.24 23.62 -4.87
C PRO A 208 -7.69 22.27 -4.32
N PHE A 209 -8.84 21.76 -4.77
CA PHE A 209 -9.45 20.50 -4.35
C PHE A 209 -10.09 19.74 -5.52
N TRP A 210 -10.47 18.49 -5.27
CA TRP A 210 -10.91 17.55 -6.30
C TRP A 210 -12.12 18.04 -7.08
N THR A 211 -12.05 17.97 -8.40
CA THR A 211 -13.24 18.04 -9.26
C THR A 211 -13.67 16.62 -9.59
N THR A 212 -14.94 16.32 -9.34
CA THR A 212 -15.45 14.95 -9.43
C THR A 212 -16.08 14.72 -10.80
N ILE A 213 -15.70 13.63 -11.46
CA ILE A 213 -16.34 13.08 -12.65
C ILE A 213 -16.98 11.76 -12.20
N ALA A 214 -18.30 11.68 -12.24
CA ALA A 214 -19.04 10.56 -11.69
C ALA A 214 -20.14 10.07 -12.62
N ALA A 215 -20.55 8.81 -12.48
CA ALA A 215 -21.82 8.35 -13.03
C ALA A 215 -22.97 9.21 -12.48
N ALA A 216 -23.94 9.53 -13.33
CA ALA A 216 -25.13 10.28 -12.95
C ALA A 216 -25.93 9.54 -11.86
N PRO A 217 -26.66 10.26 -10.98
CA PRO A 217 -27.56 9.63 -10.02
C PRO A 217 -28.50 8.62 -10.69
N GLY A 218 -28.51 7.38 -10.19
CA GLY A 218 -29.31 6.28 -10.73
C GLY A 218 -28.64 5.45 -11.84
N ALA A 219 -27.55 5.95 -12.45
CA ALA A 219 -26.73 5.14 -13.34
C ALA A 219 -25.81 4.20 -12.54
N LYS A 220 -25.57 3.00 -13.04
CA LYS A 220 -24.58 2.11 -12.47
C LYS A 220 -23.20 2.41 -13.04
N ARG A 221 -22.17 1.97 -12.32
CA ARG A 221 -20.78 2.12 -12.75
C ARG A 221 -20.49 1.50 -14.11
N GLU A 222 -21.06 0.33 -14.37
CA GLU A 222 -20.92 -0.42 -15.62
C GLU A 222 -21.65 0.23 -16.81
N ASP A 223 -22.57 1.17 -16.54
CA ASP A 223 -23.29 1.89 -17.59
C ASP A 223 -22.48 3.06 -18.15
N VAL A 224 -21.36 3.42 -17.51
CA VAL A 224 -20.51 4.56 -17.87
C VAL A 224 -19.08 4.08 -18.13
N GLU A 225 -18.68 3.99 -19.39
CA GLU A 225 -17.30 3.63 -19.78
C GLU A 225 -16.54 4.85 -20.31
N ILE A 226 -15.37 5.08 -19.73
CA ILE A 226 -14.43 6.14 -20.11
C ILE A 226 -13.19 5.49 -20.72
N GLY A 227 -12.92 5.84 -21.98
CA GLY A 227 -11.74 5.38 -22.70
C GLY A 227 -10.44 6.03 -22.22
N PRO A 228 -9.31 5.54 -22.74
CA PRO A 228 -8.00 5.99 -22.30
C PRO A 228 -7.75 7.46 -22.68
N GLY A 229 -6.87 8.13 -21.94
CA GLY A 229 -6.53 9.51 -22.26
C GLY A 229 -5.47 10.14 -21.38
N ARG A 230 -5.06 11.34 -21.77
CA ARG A 230 -4.21 12.25 -20.98
C ARG A 230 -5.04 13.45 -20.52
N PRO A 231 -5.67 13.42 -19.34
CA PRO A 231 -6.52 14.50 -18.84
C PRO A 231 -5.90 15.90 -18.90
N GLY A 232 -4.62 16.04 -18.55
CA GLY A 232 -3.94 17.34 -18.49
C GLY A 232 -4.47 18.29 -17.40
N THR A 233 -5.26 17.77 -16.47
CA THR A 233 -5.92 18.51 -15.38
C THR A 233 -5.42 17.97 -14.05
N ASP A 234 -5.14 18.86 -13.10
CA ASP A 234 -4.80 18.45 -11.73
C ASP A 234 -6.06 18.24 -10.87
N LYS A 235 -5.96 17.34 -9.90
CA LYS A 235 -7.00 17.00 -8.91
C LYS A 235 -8.33 16.60 -9.53
N LEU A 236 -8.31 15.59 -10.40
CA LEU A 236 -9.52 14.92 -10.87
C LEU A 236 -9.81 13.69 -10.02
N ARG A 237 -11.05 13.58 -9.55
CA ARG A 237 -11.60 12.37 -8.94
C ARG A 237 -12.55 11.73 -9.92
N PHE A 238 -12.27 10.49 -10.35
CA PHE A 238 -13.22 9.65 -11.04
C PHE A 238 -13.94 8.83 -9.98
N PHE A 239 -15.27 8.88 -9.95
CA PHE A 239 -16.07 8.23 -8.91
C PHE A 239 -17.16 7.35 -9.51
N ASN A 240 -17.19 6.07 -9.13
CA ASN A 240 -18.25 5.14 -9.52
C ASN A 240 -18.45 5.06 -11.06
N VAL A 241 -17.34 4.97 -11.81
CA VAL A 241 -17.31 4.82 -13.28
C VAL A 241 -16.40 3.66 -13.70
N THR A 242 -16.56 3.20 -14.94
CA THR A 242 -15.67 2.21 -15.54
C THR A 242 -14.66 2.92 -16.43
N LEU A 243 -13.37 2.61 -16.27
CA LEU A 243 -12.31 3.06 -17.16
C LEU A 243 -11.68 1.86 -17.87
N TYR A 244 -11.27 2.03 -19.12
CA TYR A 244 -10.69 0.93 -19.89
C TYR A 244 -9.45 1.31 -20.68
N ALA A 245 -8.60 0.31 -20.92
CA ALA A 245 -7.58 0.30 -21.95
C ALA A 245 -8.06 -0.59 -23.11
N ASP A 246 -7.78 -0.18 -24.34
CA ASP A 246 -8.04 -1.00 -25.54
C ASP A 246 -6.85 -0.95 -26.50
N PRO A 247 -5.68 -1.48 -26.10
CA PRO A 247 -4.50 -1.45 -26.93
C PRO A 247 -4.71 -2.29 -28.20
N PRO A 248 -4.23 -1.84 -29.37
CA PRO A 248 -4.42 -2.58 -30.62
C PRO A 248 -3.61 -3.89 -30.68
N ARG A 249 -2.56 -4.01 -29.86
CA ARG A 249 -1.70 -5.20 -29.70
C ARG A 249 -1.03 -5.16 -28.33
N ARG A 250 -0.30 -6.22 -27.95
CA ARG A 250 0.46 -6.32 -26.71
C ARG A 250 1.67 -5.38 -26.66
N MET A 251 1.37 -4.09 -26.50
CA MET A 251 2.30 -3.01 -26.21
C MET A 251 1.91 -2.37 -24.89
N TYR A 252 2.88 -1.75 -24.24
CA TYR A 252 2.64 -0.85 -23.13
C TYR A 252 1.58 0.18 -23.50
N HIS A 253 0.51 0.24 -22.71
CA HIS A 253 -0.61 1.14 -22.89
C HIS A 253 -1.23 1.44 -21.53
N THR A 254 -1.67 2.68 -21.33
CA THR A 254 -2.18 3.12 -20.03
C THR A 254 -3.61 3.60 -20.15
N ILE A 255 -4.45 3.37 -19.14
CA ILE A 255 -5.79 3.98 -19.08
C ILE A 255 -5.64 5.50 -18.94
N LEU A 256 -4.94 5.97 -17.91
CA LEU A 256 -4.70 7.40 -17.69
C LEU A 256 -3.20 7.68 -17.75
N ALA A 257 -2.79 8.60 -18.63
CA ALA A 257 -1.39 9.01 -18.74
C ALA A 257 -1.15 10.36 -18.05
N GLY A 258 -0.20 10.39 -17.11
CA GLY A 258 0.15 11.57 -16.33
C GLY A 258 1.18 12.48 -16.99
N GLU A 259 1.43 13.62 -16.34
CA GLU A 259 2.39 14.64 -16.78
C GLU A 259 3.61 14.70 -15.85
N ASN A 260 4.37 13.61 -15.76
CA ASN A 260 5.63 13.51 -15.02
C ASN A 260 5.53 13.95 -13.54
N GLY A 261 4.50 13.52 -12.81
CA GLY A 261 4.31 13.87 -11.40
C GLY A 261 3.66 15.21 -11.13
N SER A 262 3.37 16.02 -12.16
CA SER A 262 2.78 17.36 -11.98
C SER A 262 1.26 17.35 -11.75
N THR A 263 0.62 16.17 -11.79
CA THR A 263 -0.83 16.02 -11.66
C THR A 263 -1.17 14.89 -10.70
N SER A 264 -2.24 15.08 -9.94
CA SER A 264 -2.85 14.12 -9.04
C SER A 264 -4.16 13.61 -9.62
N VAL A 265 -4.42 12.32 -9.45
CA VAL A 265 -5.69 11.68 -9.85
C VAL A 265 -6.16 10.77 -8.73
N TRP A 266 -7.47 10.73 -8.53
CA TRP A 266 -8.10 9.84 -7.58
C TRP A 266 -9.14 8.97 -8.29
N LEU A 267 -8.95 7.65 -8.28
CA LEU A 267 -9.95 6.69 -8.73
C LEU A 267 -10.67 6.13 -7.51
N ASP A 268 -11.96 6.42 -7.39
CA ASP A 268 -12.75 6.08 -6.22
C ASP A 268 -13.96 5.23 -6.61
N ASP A 269 -14.00 4.00 -6.10
CA ASP A 269 -14.95 2.96 -6.48
C ASP A 269 -15.06 2.77 -8.00
N CYS A 270 -13.94 2.85 -8.71
CA CYS A 270 -13.88 2.63 -10.16
C CYS A 270 -13.62 1.16 -10.52
N VAL A 271 -14.08 0.76 -11.71
CA VAL A 271 -13.59 -0.46 -12.38
C VAL A 271 -12.56 -0.06 -13.43
N MET A 272 -11.42 -0.72 -13.44
CA MET A 272 -10.36 -0.52 -14.44
C MET A 272 -10.07 -1.84 -15.11
N TYR A 273 -10.14 -1.87 -16.45
CA TYR A 273 -9.89 -3.12 -17.17
C TYR A 273 -9.27 -2.93 -18.56
N ASN A 274 -8.70 -4.02 -19.08
CA ASN A 274 -8.24 -4.10 -20.47
C ASN A 274 -9.29 -4.82 -21.32
N LYS A 275 -9.80 -4.17 -22.37
CA LYS A 275 -10.74 -4.79 -23.32
C LYS A 275 -10.16 -6.00 -24.03
N LYS A 276 -8.83 -6.12 -24.11
CA LYS A 276 -8.16 -7.29 -24.72
C LYS A 276 -7.98 -8.48 -23.76
N GLY A 277 -8.36 -8.34 -22.48
CA GLY A 277 -8.10 -9.35 -21.46
C GLY A 277 -6.66 -9.29 -20.92
N ARG A 278 -6.40 -9.94 -19.78
CA ARG A 278 -5.07 -9.93 -19.13
C ARG A 278 -3.93 -10.32 -20.07
N TRP A 279 -4.12 -11.32 -20.93
CA TRP A 279 -3.07 -11.80 -21.83
C TRP A 279 -3.02 -11.06 -23.18
N GLY A 280 -4.01 -10.22 -23.49
CA GLY A 280 -4.20 -9.63 -24.82
C GLY A 280 -3.58 -8.25 -25.02
N GLY A 281 -3.11 -7.57 -23.97
CA GLY A 281 -2.58 -6.21 -24.09
C GLY A 281 -1.70 -5.79 -22.90
N GLY A 282 -0.73 -4.90 -23.13
CA GLY A 282 0.16 -4.38 -22.08
C GLY A 282 -0.49 -3.29 -21.23
N GLY A 283 -1.62 -3.62 -20.62
CA GLY A 283 -2.51 -2.66 -19.97
C GLY A 283 -2.05 -2.28 -18.57
N GLU A 284 -1.76 -1.00 -18.39
CA GLU A 284 -1.50 -0.35 -17.09
C GLU A 284 -2.62 0.62 -16.72
N VAL A 285 -2.93 0.76 -15.44
CA VAL A 285 -3.91 1.77 -15.01
C VAL A 285 -3.35 3.18 -15.21
N PHE A 286 -2.10 3.41 -14.82
CA PHE A 286 -1.47 4.73 -14.85
C PHE A 286 -0.18 4.73 -15.66
N GLY A 287 -0.06 5.69 -16.59
CA GLY A 287 1.15 6.04 -17.31
C GLY A 287 1.85 7.26 -16.71
N ASN A 288 3.14 7.44 -17.01
CA ASN A 288 3.97 8.60 -16.62
C ASN A 288 3.57 9.28 -15.30
N ARG A 289 3.79 8.55 -14.20
CA ARG A 289 3.88 8.98 -12.79
C ARG A 289 2.84 10.04 -12.38
N TYR A 290 1.54 9.72 -12.39
CA TYR A 290 0.60 10.48 -11.57
C TYR A 290 0.98 10.41 -10.08
N VAL A 291 0.60 11.43 -9.32
CA VAL A 291 0.34 11.24 -7.88
C VAL A 291 -1.05 10.61 -7.77
N ALA A 292 -1.11 9.29 -7.90
CA ALA A 292 -2.37 8.55 -7.97
C ALA A 292 -2.84 8.07 -6.60
N TYR A 293 -4.15 8.12 -6.40
CA TYR A 293 -4.87 7.55 -5.25
C TYR A 293 -5.95 6.62 -5.78
N VAL A 294 -6.10 5.46 -5.18
CA VAL A 294 -7.13 4.49 -5.55
C VAL A 294 -7.83 4.00 -4.28
N THR A 295 -9.14 4.16 -4.20
CA THR A 295 -9.95 3.73 -3.04
C THR A 295 -11.17 2.96 -3.52
N GLY A 296 -11.47 1.80 -2.92
CA GLY A 296 -12.61 0.97 -3.35
C GLY A 296 -12.42 0.43 -4.78
N GLY A 297 -13.45 -0.20 -5.35
CA GLY A 297 -13.46 -0.61 -6.76
C GLY A 297 -12.63 -1.86 -7.10
N MET A 298 -12.32 -2.04 -8.39
CA MET A 298 -11.65 -3.23 -8.91
C MET A 298 -10.74 -2.94 -10.12
N THR A 299 -9.55 -3.52 -10.14
CA THR A 299 -8.68 -3.65 -11.32
C THR A 299 -8.76 -5.08 -11.83
N THR A 300 -9.06 -5.27 -13.12
CA THR A 300 -9.16 -6.62 -13.69
C THR A 300 -8.72 -6.72 -15.13
N GLU A 301 -8.29 -7.90 -15.56
CA GLU A 301 -7.84 -8.15 -16.92
C GLU A 301 -6.61 -7.29 -17.33
N MET A 302 -5.84 -6.78 -16.35
CA MET A 302 -4.69 -5.90 -16.59
C MET A 302 -3.36 -6.68 -16.54
N ASP A 303 -2.27 -6.06 -16.99
CA ASP A 303 -0.94 -6.66 -16.80
C ASP A 303 -0.52 -6.58 -15.33
N ASN A 304 -0.63 -5.39 -14.72
CA ASN A 304 -0.25 -5.14 -13.34
C ASN A 304 -1.39 -4.49 -12.54
N GLY A 305 -1.26 -4.54 -11.21
CA GLY A 305 -2.06 -3.73 -10.30
C GLY A 305 -1.75 -2.23 -10.39
N PRO A 306 -2.62 -1.34 -9.86
CA PRO A 306 -2.44 0.10 -9.97
C PRO A 306 -1.18 0.61 -9.24
N ALA A 307 -0.39 1.44 -9.93
CA ALA A 307 0.68 2.21 -9.30
C ALA A 307 0.13 3.47 -8.60
N ALA A 308 0.04 3.45 -7.27
CA ALA A 308 -0.56 4.53 -6.48
C ALA A 308 0.23 4.87 -5.22
N VAL A 309 0.12 6.13 -4.77
CA VAL A 309 0.61 6.56 -3.45
C VAL A 309 -0.17 5.86 -2.35
N LEU A 310 -1.50 5.78 -2.51
CA LEU A 310 -2.41 5.06 -1.65
C LEU A 310 -3.35 4.20 -2.50
N LEU A 311 -3.41 2.92 -2.17
CA LEU A 311 -4.35 1.94 -2.69
C LEU A 311 -5.11 1.33 -1.49
N ARG A 312 -6.38 1.70 -1.29
CA ARG A 312 -7.16 1.25 -0.13
C ARG A 312 -8.43 0.50 -0.53
N SER A 313 -8.73 -0.60 0.15
CA SER A 313 -9.98 -1.36 -0.01
C SER A 313 -10.23 -1.76 -1.47
N HIS A 314 -9.16 -2.08 -2.20
CA HIS A 314 -9.20 -2.33 -3.62
C HIS A 314 -9.09 -3.82 -3.94
N ARG A 315 -9.77 -4.25 -4.99
CA ARG A 315 -9.68 -5.63 -5.51
C ARG A 315 -8.85 -5.67 -6.79
N ILE A 316 -7.86 -6.54 -6.85
CA ILE A 316 -7.06 -6.81 -8.05
C ILE A 316 -7.39 -8.25 -8.48
N VAL A 317 -7.97 -8.44 -9.65
CA VAL A 317 -8.55 -9.73 -10.04
C VAL A 317 -8.14 -10.07 -11.46
N LYS A 318 -7.62 -11.27 -11.73
CA LYS A 318 -7.24 -11.69 -13.09
C LYS A 318 -6.22 -10.75 -13.72
N ILE A 319 -5.02 -10.73 -13.19
CA ILE A 319 -3.90 -9.98 -13.79
C ILE A 319 -2.81 -10.92 -14.30
N THR A 320 -1.96 -10.42 -15.19
CA THR A 320 -0.89 -11.21 -15.80
C THR A 320 0.38 -11.27 -14.93
N SER A 321 0.73 -10.17 -14.27
CA SER A 321 2.04 -9.94 -13.68
C SER A 321 1.92 -9.47 -12.22
N ASP A 322 2.40 -8.28 -11.88
CA ASP A 322 2.59 -7.89 -10.49
C ASP A 322 1.36 -7.22 -9.89
N ALA A 323 1.00 -7.58 -8.66
CA ALA A 323 -0.07 -6.87 -7.97
C ALA A 323 0.41 -5.58 -7.30
N PHE A 324 1.56 -5.60 -6.62
CA PHE A 324 2.04 -4.49 -5.79
C PHE A 324 3.48 -4.04 -6.11
N THR A 325 3.77 -3.70 -7.36
CA THR A 325 5.08 -3.10 -7.76
C THR A 325 5.06 -1.57 -7.76
N GLY A 326 3.91 -0.97 -8.09
CA GLY A 326 3.77 0.48 -8.17
C GLY A 326 3.09 1.12 -6.95
N ALA A 327 2.53 0.32 -6.04
CA ALA A 327 1.83 0.81 -4.86
C ALA A 327 2.83 1.12 -3.74
N ARG A 328 2.81 2.35 -3.21
CA ARG A 328 3.63 2.72 -2.05
C ARG A 328 2.96 2.31 -0.75
N THR A 329 1.65 2.50 -0.67
CA THR A 329 0.84 2.11 0.50
C THR A 329 -0.40 1.37 -0.01
N ALA A 330 -0.52 0.09 0.32
CA ALA A 330 -1.67 -0.74 0.05
C ALA A 330 -2.32 -1.16 1.38
N ILE A 331 -3.62 -0.88 1.55
CA ILE A 331 -4.36 -1.14 2.79
C ILE A 331 -5.65 -1.89 2.46
N ASN A 332 -5.95 -2.98 3.18
CA ASN A 332 -7.17 -3.77 3.01
C ASN A 332 -7.41 -4.22 1.55
N CYS A 333 -6.34 -4.59 0.83
CA CYS A 333 -6.44 -4.98 -0.59
C CYS A 333 -6.48 -6.50 -0.76
N ASN A 334 -7.26 -6.98 -1.74
CA ASN A 334 -7.33 -8.41 -2.08
C ASN A 334 -6.95 -8.63 -3.54
N VAL A 335 -6.04 -9.58 -3.74
CA VAL A 335 -5.53 -10.02 -5.03
C VAL A 335 -6.01 -11.44 -5.29
N GLU A 336 -6.52 -11.67 -6.48
CA GLU A 336 -7.05 -12.95 -6.89
C GLU A 336 -6.61 -13.27 -8.32
N ASP A 337 -6.11 -14.49 -8.54
CA ASP A 337 -5.87 -15.01 -9.89
C ASP A 337 -4.81 -14.19 -10.67
N ILE A 338 -3.59 -14.13 -10.13
CA ILE A 338 -2.41 -13.75 -10.91
C ILE A 338 -2.03 -14.96 -11.78
N ASP A 339 -1.99 -14.78 -13.10
CA ASP A 339 -1.62 -15.84 -14.04
C ASP A 339 -0.90 -15.26 -15.27
N PRO A 340 0.41 -15.51 -15.43
CA PRO A 340 1.16 -15.01 -16.57
C PRO A 340 0.78 -15.74 -17.87
N GLY A 341 0.11 -16.89 -17.83
CA GLY A 341 -0.13 -17.72 -19.01
C GLY A 341 1.17 -17.97 -19.81
N ALA A 342 1.09 -17.87 -21.13
CA ALA A 342 2.25 -18.01 -22.03
C ALA A 342 2.98 -16.67 -22.29
N THR A 343 2.74 -15.65 -21.47
CA THR A 343 3.14 -14.28 -21.79
C THR A 343 4.63 -13.98 -21.59
N GLY A 344 5.33 -14.80 -20.82
CA GLY A 344 6.68 -14.53 -20.33
C GLY A 344 6.78 -13.42 -19.28
N ALA A 345 5.64 -12.92 -18.78
CA ALA A 345 5.64 -11.97 -17.67
C ALA A 345 6.22 -12.61 -16.41
N HIS A 346 6.76 -11.77 -15.52
CA HIS A 346 7.24 -12.17 -14.21
C HIS A 346 6.15 -11.82 -13.18
N PRO A 347 5.31 -12.77 -12.75
CA PRO A 347 4.24 -12.49 -11.81
C PRO A 347 4.72 -12.51 -10.36
N ASP A 348 4.49 -11.41 -9.64
CA ASP A 348 4.77 -11.30 -8.21
C ASP A 348 3.57 -10.73 -7.44
N PHE A 349 3.30 -11.23 -6.23
CA PHE A 349 2.32 -10.57 -5.35
C PHE A 349 2.81 -9.18 -4.94
N HIS A 350 4.08 -9.10 -4.55
CA HIS A 350 4.80 -7.84 -4.37
C HIS A 350 6.17 -7.96 -5.03
N GLN A 351 6.54 -6.96 -5.83
CA GLN A 351 7.86 -6.89 -6.46
C GLN A 351 8.54 -5.54 -6.18
N SER A 352 9.73 -5.61 -5.59
CA SER A 352 10.63 -4.46 -5.42
C SER A 352 11.88 -4.51 -6.31
N TYR A 353 11.94 -5.46 -7.25
CA TYR A 353 13.02 -5.56 -8.23
C TYR A 353 12.86 -4.52 -9.34
N VAL A 354 13.37 -3.32 -9.11
CA VAL A 354 13.35 -2.24 -10.11
C VAL A 354 14.74 -1.71 -10.42
N ALA A 355 14.85 -1.01 -11.55
CA ALA A 355 16.12 -0.48 -12.07
C ALA A 355 16.74 0.60 -11.16
N ASP A 356 15.91 1.40 -10.49
CA ASP A 356 16.36 2.42 -9.55
C ASP A 356 16.37 1.83 -8.12
N PRO A 357 17.54 1.57 -7.52
CA PRO A 357 17.62 0.98 -6.19
C PRO A 357 17.04 1.87 -5.08
N ALA A 358 16.83 3.17 -5.33
CA ALA A 358 16.21 4.09 -4.38
C ALA A 358 14.69 4.20 -4.52
N GLN A 359 14.08 3.51 -5.49
CA GLN A 359 12.65 3.63 -5.77
C GLN A 359 11.77 3.17 -4.59
N PHE A 360 12.24 2.21 -3.78
CA PHE A 360 11.47 1.63 -2.67
C PHE A 360 12.05 2.00 -1.30
N ASN A 361 12.11 3.31 -1.04
CA ASN A 361 12.50 3.86 0.26
C ASN A 361 11.36 3.96 1.28
N SER A 362 10.17 3.45 0.95
CA SER A 362 9.13 3.09 1.91
C SER A 362 7.98 2.40 1.18
N VAL A 363 7.65 1.19 1.59
CA VAL A 363 6.50 0.42 1.09
C VAL A 363 5.71 -0.09 2.28
N ILE A 364 4.40 0.08 2.26
CA ILE A 364 3.49 -0.47 3.27
C ILE A 364 2.45 -1.35 2.58
N LEU A 365 2.43 -2.63 2.94
CA LEU A 365 1.31 -3.53 2.65
C LEU A 365 0.69 -3.90 3.99
N TYR A 366 -0.53 -3.43 4.24
CA TYR A 366 -1.25 -3.67 5.49
C TYR A 366 -2.60 -4.32 5.20
N ASN A 367 -2.88 -5.45 5.86
CA ASN A 367 -4.10 -6.22 5.64
C ASN A 367 -4.32 -6.61 4.16
N CYS A 368 -3.25 -7.00 3.47
CA CYS A 368 -3.31 -7.36 2.05
C CYS A 368 -3.32 -8.88 1.88
N SER A 369 -4.12 -9.40 0.94
CA SER A 369 -4.19 -10.83 0.66
C SER A 369 -4.02 -11.15 -0.81
N GLY A 370 -3.38 -12.28 -1.11
CA GLY A 370 -3.25 -12.85 -2.45
C GLY A 370 -3.66 -14.31 -2.46
N ARG A 371 -4.60 -14.68 -3.34
CA ARG A 371 -5.17 -16.03 -3.44
C ARG A 371 -5.21 -16.52 -4.87
N ARG A 372 -5.04 -17.84 -5.04
CA ARG A 372 -5.00 -18.50 -6.36
C ARG A 372 -3.97 -17.87 -7.30
N CYS A 373 -2.82 -17.48 -6.78
CA CYS A 373 -1.80 -16.80 -7.58
C CYS A 373 -0.77 -17.80 -8.12
N VAL A 374 -0.66 -17.88 -9.46
CA VAL A 374 0.42 -18.57 -10.17
C VAL A 374 1.61 -17.61 -10.28
N SER A 375 2.15 -17.23 -9.12
CA SER A 375 3.14 -16.15 -9.00
C SER A 375 4.19 -16.45 -7.93
N GLN A 376 5.27 -15.66 -7.92
CA GLN A 376 6.03 -15.50 -6.69
C GLN A 376 5.17 -14.74 -5.67
N GLY A 377 5.50 -14.91 -4.38
CA GLY A 377 4.84 -14.14 -3.32
C GLY A 377 5.51 -12.80 -3.20
N PHE A 378 6.37 -12.66 -2.19
CA PHE A 378 7.18 -11.47 -1.97
C PHE A 378 8.50 -11.61 -2.72
N PHE A 379 8.78 -10.68 -3.63
CA PHE A 379 9.99 -10.66 -4.43
C PHE A 379 10.67 -9.30 -4.39
N GLY A 380 12.00 -9.30 -4.40
CA GLY A 380 12.74 -8.11 -4.81
C GLY A 380 14.13 -7.95 -4.20
N HIS A 381 14.59 -6.72 -4.21
CA HIS A 381 15.87 -6.27 -3.68
C HIS A 381 15.79 -4.83 -3.18
N ASN A 382 16.84 -4.34 -2.50
CA ASN A 382 17.03 -2.92 -2.18
C ASN A 382 15.82 -2.28 -1.47
N LEU A 383 15.23 -2.98 -0.49
CA LEU A 383 14.13 -2.42 0.29
C LEU A 383 14.67 -1.65 1.49
N ARG A 384 14.04 -0.51 1.75
CA ARG A 384 14.31 0.28 2.94
C ARG A 384 13.02 0.80 3.57
N ASP A 385 12.99 0.86 4.89
CA ASP A 385 11.92 1.50 5.67
C ASP A 385 10.51 1.03 5.21
N SER A 386 10.35 -0.30 5.11
CA SER A 386 9.17 -0.95 4.52
C SER A 386 8.50 -1.93 5.48
N ALA A 387 7.17 -2.01 5.46
CA ALA A 387 6.37 -2.83 6.36
C ALA A 387 5.35 -3.68 5.61
N PHE A 388 5.36 -4.98 5.88
CA PHE A 388 4.41 -5.97 5.40
C PHE A 388 3.71 -6.55 6.63
N VAL A 389 2.46 -6.13 6.86
CA VAL A 389 1.74 -6.34 8.11
C VAL A 389 0.40 -7.01 7.83
N ASN A 390 0.11 -8.10 8.54
CA ASN A 390 -1.11 -8.89 8.35
C ASN A 390 -1.34 -9.28 6.88
N CYS A 391 -0.30 -9.78 6.20
CA CYS A 391 -0.45 -10.19 4.81
C CYS A 391 -0.63 -11.71 4.66
N LEU A 392 -1.51 -12.11 3.74
CA LEU A 392 -1.73 -13.48 3.32
C LEU A 392 -1.23 -13.66 1.89
N PHE A 393 -0.44 -14.70 1.63
CA PHE A 393 -0.16 -15.13 0.25
C PHE A 393 -0.31 -16.64 0.11
N GLU A 394 -1.29 -17.05 -0.70
CA GLU A 394 -1.53 -18.43 -1.08
C GLU A 394 -1.00 -18.67 -2.51
N LYS A 395 0.10 -19.42 -2.58
CA LYS A 395 0.69 -19.89 -3.84
C LYS A 395 -0.20 -20.94 -4.51
N HIS A 396 -0.42 -20.83 -5.81
CA HIS A 396 -1.10 -21.83 -6.64
C HIS A 396 -0.18 -22.39 -7.72
N ASN A 397 -0.06 -23.73 -7.81
CA ASN A 397 0.53 -24.49 -8.92
C ASN A 397 1.77 -23.87 -9.61
N THR A 398 2.73 -23.36 -8.84
CA THR A 398 3.97 -22.78 -9.36
C THR A 398 5.20 -23.20 -8.53
N VAL A 399 6.35 -23.28 -9.22
CA VAL A 399 7.68 -23.56 -8.63
C VAL A 399 8.34 -22.31 -8.03
N MET A 400 7.68 -21.17 -8.17
CA MET A 400 8.15 -19.86 -7.70
C MET A 400 8.16 -19.74 -6.17
N TYR A 401 9.13 -18.97 -5.65
CA TYR A 401 9.37 -18.77 -4.21
C TYR A 401 9.20 -17.30 -3.81
N SER A 402 8.87 -17.06 -2.54
CA SER A 402 9.07 -15.74 -1.95
C SER A 402 10.57 -15.58 -1.71
N GLN A 403 11.17 -14.51 -2.21
CA GLN A 403 12.62 -14.35 -2.16
C GLN A 403 13.08 -12.90 -2.19
N TYR A 404 14.02 -12.56 -1.32
CA TYR A 404 14.69 -11.27 -1.29
C TYR A 404 16.20 -11.43 -1.42
N GLY A 405 16.80 -10.56 -2.23
CA GLY A 405 18.26 -10.42 -2.38
C GLY A 405 18.71 -8.98 -2.16
N GLY A 406 20.02 -8.76 -2.21
CA GLY A 406 20.60 -7.42 -2.03
C GLY A 406 20.41 -6.83 -0.62
N PRO A 407 20.74 -5.54 -0.46
CA PRO A 407 20.52 -4.80 0.78
C PRO A 407 19.05 -4.70 1.17
N LEU A 408 18.71 -5.09 2.39
CA LEU A 408 17.45 -4.77 3.04
C LEU A 408 17.75 -4.04 4.35
N ASP A 409 17.22 -2.83 4.53
CA ASP A 409 17.47 -1.98 5.69
C ASP A 409 16.17 -1.53 6.35
N HIS A 410 15.93 -1.97 7.58
CA HIS A 410 14.72 -1.66 8.33
C HIS A 410 13.43 -2.11 7.60
N VAL A 411 13.24 -3.44 7.54
CA VAL A 411 12.10 -4.08 6.88
C VAL A 411 11.33 -4.95 7.88
N LEU A 412 10.03 -4.69 8.03
CA LEU A 412 9.15 -5.36 8.97
C LEU A 412 8.25 -6.37 8.24
N PHE A 413 8.32 -7.63 8.62
CA PHE A 413 7.43 -8.70 8.20
C PHE A 413 6.65 -9.19 9.43
N PHE A 414 5.49 -8.59 9.67
CA PHE A 414 4.67 -8.84 10.85
C PHE A 414 3.40 -9.59 10.48
N HIS A 415 3.09 -10.66 11.21
CA HIS A 415 1.85 -11.40 11.04
C HIS A 415 1.63 -11.89 9.60
N LEU A 416 2.66 -12.41 8.93
CA LEU A 416 2.51 -12.99 7.60
C LEU A 416 1.95 -14.41 7.67
N THR A 417 1.09 -14.78 6.72
CA THR A 417 0.65 -16.17 6.50
C THR A 417 1.00 -16.60 5.09
N VAL A 418 1.96 -17.52 4.97
CA VAL A 418 2.53 -17.98 3.69
C VAL A 418 2.65 -19.51 3.71
N PRO A 419 1.53 -20.25 3.63
CA PRO A 419 1.47 -21.67 4.00
C PRO A 419 2.07 -22.62 2.96
N ASN A 420 2.17 -22.21 1.69
CA ASN A 420 2.56 -23.10 0.58
C ASN A 420 3.82 -22.62 -0.16
N GLN A 421 4.67 -21.83 0.50
CA GLN A 421 5.81 -21.22 -0.18
C GLN A 421 7.04 -21.14 0.73
N THR A 422 8.17 -21.55 0.19
CA THR A 422 9.48 -21.33 0.80
C THR A 422 9.86 -19.85 0.69
N TRP A 423 10.36 -19.32 1.80
CA TRP A 423 11.02 -18.03 1.86
C TRP A 423 12.53 -18.19 1.66
N LEU A 424 13.10 -17.48 0.69
CA LEU A 424 14.52 -17.52 0.37
C LEU A 424 15.18 -16.15 0.59
N TRP A 425 16.24 -16.15 1.39
CA TRP A 425 17.25 -15.09 1.29
C TRP A 425 18.25 -15.52 0.22
N ARG A 426 18.46 -14.71 -0.82
CA ARG A 426 19.26 -15.10 -2.01
C ARG A 426 20.41 -14.16 -2.32
N GLY A 427 21.30 -14.63 -3.20
CA GLY A 427 22.57 -14.01 -3.60
C GLY A 427 22.71 -12.52 -3.35
N GLY A 428 23.70 -12.16 -2.53
CA GLY A 428 23.99 -10.78 -2.16
C GLY A 428 23.05 -10.17 -1.12
N PHE A 429 22.15 -10.95 -0.52
CA PHE A 429 21.32 -10.50 0.60
C PHE A 429 22.20 -9.95 1.74
N LYS A 430 21.85 -8.75 2.21
CA LYS A 430 22.48 -8.06 3.33
C LYS A 430 21.39 -7.44 4.18
N GLY A 431 20.97 -8.15 5.23
CA GLY A 431 20.01 -7.63 6.18
C GLY A 431 20.64 -6.62 7.11
N ASN A 432 19.92 -5.53 7.38
CA ASN A 432 20.14 -4.61 8.48
C ASN A 432 18.77 -4.30 9.09
N ASN A 433 18.58 -4.54 10.39
CA ASN A 433 17.30 -4.29 11.07
C ASN A 433 16.08 -4.93 10.36
N CYS A 434 16.21 -6.17 9.88
CA CYS A 434 15.10 -6.91 9.27
C CYS A 434 14.38 -7.73 10.34
N TYR A 435 13.04 -7.69 10.39
CA TYR A 435 12.26 -8.34 11.44
C TYR A 435 11.20 -9.26 10.83
N VAL A 436 11.19 -10.53 11.23
CA VAL A 436 10.18 -11.54 10.89
C VAL A 436 9.51 -11.99 12.18
N VAL A 437 8.30 -11.47 12.43
CA VAL A 437 7.65 -11.56 13.75
C VAL A 437 6.21 -12.05 13.61
N ASN A 438 5.80 -12.98 14.49
CA ASN A 438 4.46 -13.58 14.50
C ASN A 438 4.05 -14.15 13.14
N CYS A 439 4.99 -14.64 12.34
CA CYS A 439 4.70 -15.17 11.02
C CYS A 439 4.36 -16.66 11.05
N LEU A 440 3.66 -17.11 10.01
CA LEU A 440 3.38 -18.50 9.70
C LEU A 440 3.92 -18.75 8.28
N LEU A 441 5.05 -19.46 8.20
CA LEU A 441 5.79 -19.68 6.95
C LEU A 441 5.93 -21.18 6.70
N ALA A 442 5.91 -21.63 5.44
CA ALA A 442 6.17 -23.04 5.15
C ALA A 442 7.61 -23.43 5.57
N THR A 443 8.59 -22.69 5.03
CA THR A 443 10.02 -22.84 5.32
C THR A 443 10.72 -21.51 5.10
N MET A 444 11.87 -21.29 5.76
CA MET A 444 12.75 -20.15 5.50
C MET A 444 14.21 -20.60 5.47
N ARG A 445 14.97 -20.16 4.46
CA ARG A 445 16.40 -20.48 4.37
C ARG A 445 17.20 -19.43 3.60
N ALA A 446 18.48 -19.34 3.91
CA ALA A 446 19.46 -18.66 3.08
C ALA A 446 19.97 -19.62 1.98
N VAL A 447 20.13 -19.12 0.76
CA VAL A 447 20.71 -19.86 -0.37
C VAL A 447 21.88 -19.09 -0.99
N GLU A 448 22.84 -19.84 -1.53
CA GLU A 448 24.01 -19.39 -2.31
C GLU A 448 24.50 -17.95 -2.05
N GLY A 449 25.51 -17.82 -1.18
CA GLY A 449 26.16 -16.53 -0.93
C GLY A 449 25.33 -15.52 -0.13
N SER A 450 24.28 -15.97 0.56
CA SER A 450 23.53 -15.18 1.54
C SER A 450 23.68 -15.75 2.95
N THR A 451 23.56 -14.88 3.94
CA THR A 451 23.42 -15.25 5.36
C THR A 451 22.12 -14.66 5.89
N MET A 452 21.69 -15.07 7.09
CA MET A 452 20.58 -14.41 7.78
C MET A 452 21.05 -13.33 8.74
N ASP A 453 22.28 -12.82 8.55
CA ASP A 453 22.81 -11.75 9.40
C ASP A 453 21.94 -10.49 9.26
N GLY A 454 21.67 -9.83 10.39
CA GLY A 454 20.79 -8.68 10.46
C GLY A 454 19.29 -8.99 10.35
N VAL A 455 18.89 -10.27 10.34
CA VAL A 455 17.49 -10.70 10.40
C VAL A 455 17.13 -11.21 11.80
N THR A 456 16.21 -10.53 12.46
CA THR A 456 15.58 -10.97 13.71
C THR A 456 14.35 -11.80 13.37
N VAL A 457 14.35 -13.06 13.81
CA VAL A 457 13.20 -13.98 13.66
C VAL A 457 12.67 -14.28 15.05
N ARG A 458 11.38 -14.01 15.30
CA ARG A 458 10.77 -14.17 16.62
C ARG A 458 9.32 -14.60 16.54
N SER A 459 8.89 -15.48 17.45
CA SER A 459 7.50 -15.97 17.53
C SER A 459 6.95 -16.43 16.18
N THR A 460 7.79 -17.01 15.33
CA THR A 460 7.42 -17.47 13.98
C THR A 460 7.19 -18.97 13.98
N HIS A 461 6.15 -19.42 13.30
CA HIS A 461 5.83 -20.83 13.12
C HIS A 461 6.26 -21.31 11.73
N PHE A 462 6.91 -22.47 11.68
CA PHE A 462 7.34 -23.11 10.44
C PHE A 462 6.62 -24.44 10.19
N ILE A 463 5.91 -24.54 9.07
CA ILE A 463 5.08 -25.72 8.78
C ILE A 463 5.96 -26.95 8.49
N ASP A 464 6.88 -26.82 7.54
CA ASP A 464 7.63 -27.94 6.97
C ASP A 464 9.10 -27.97 7.42
N GLN A 465 9.46 -27.15 8.41
CA GLN A 465 10.84 -26.99 8.83
C GLN A 465 11.13 -27.70 10.15
N LYS A 466 11.98 -28.73 10.10
CA LYS A 466 12.34 -29.53 11.29
C LYS A 466 13.04 -28.74 12.39
N ALA A 467 13.86 -27.76 12.02
CA ALA A 467 14.59 -26.91 12.96
C ALA A 467 14.13 -25.47 12.78
N ALA A 468 13.24 -25.02 13.66
CA ALA A 468 12.70 -23.67 13.64
C ALA A 468 13.82 -22.62 13.83
N HIS A 469 13.75 -21.51 13.09
CA HIS A 469 14.69 -20.39 13.22
C HIS A 469 14.20 -19.32 14.19
N GLY A 470 15.09 -18.81 15.02
CA GLY A 470 14.83 -17.62 15.84
C GLY A 470 14.30 -17.91 17.24
N ASP A 471 13.98 -16.82 17.94
CA ASP A 471 13.49 -16.86 19.33
C ASP A 471 12.00 -17.26 19.39
N ARG A 472 11.64 -18.10 20.36
CA ARG A 472 10.28 -18.64 20.55
C ARG A 472 9.66 -19.24 19.28
N ALA A 473 10.46 -19.68 18.33
CA ALA A 473 9.95 -20.27 17.11
C ALA A 473 9.35 -21.66 17.38
N THR A 474 8.32 -22.02 16.62
CA THR A 474 7.69 -23.35 16.70
C THR A 474 7.65 -23.96 15.30
N SER A 475 7.39 -25.26 15.23
CA SER A 475 7.30 -25.99 13.96
C SER A 475 6.28 -27.12 14.06
N GLY A 476 5.76 -27.57 12.92
CA GLY A 476 4.79 -28.66 12.83
C GLY A 476 3.54 -28.24 12.05
N ASP A 477 2.51 -29.07 12.10
CA ASP A 477 1.24 -28.74 11.46
C ASP A 477 0.59 -27.52 12.16
N PRO A 478 0.29 -26.43 11.44
CA PRO A 478 -0.39 -25.28 12.00
C PRO A 478 -1.86 -25.54 12.34
N LEU A 479 -2.44 -26.68 11.94
CA LEU A 479 -3.85 -27.03 12.17
C LEU A 479 -4.77 -25.90 11.70
N LEU A 480 -4.62 -25.52 10.43
CA LEU A 480 -5.46 -24.52 9.77
C LEU A 480 -6.89 -25.04 9.67
N ALA A 481 -7.87 -24.20 9.99
CA ALA A 481 -9.28 -24.55 10.09
C ALA A 481 -9.84 -25.13 8.79
N ASP A 482 -9.60 -24.47 7.65
CA ASP A 482 -9.95 -24.98 6.32
C ASP A 482 -9.16 -24.22 5.23
N ALA A 483 -7.90 -24.60 5.04
CA ALA A 483 -7.04 -23.96 4.05
C ALA A 483 -7.56 -24.14 2.61
N ALA A 484 -8.32 -25.21 2.33
CA ALA A 484 -8.84 -25.49 0.99
C ALA A 484 -9.95 -24.52 0.57
N SER A 485 -10.75 -24.01 1.53
CA SER A 485 -11.71 -22.93 1.29
C SER A 485 -11.13 -21.52 1.48
N GLY A 486 -9.83 -21.41 1.77
CA GLY A 486 -9.15 -20.14 2.03
C GLY A 486 -9.34 -19.59 3.45
N ASN A 487 -9.75 -20.43 4.41
CA ASN A 487 -9.84 -20.10 5.82
C ASN A 487 -8.55 -20.52 6.57
N TYR A 488 -7.62 -19.58 6.68
CA TYR A 488 -6.31 -19.80 7.33
C TYR A 488 -6.29 -19.49 8.82
N ARG A 489 -7.44 -19.56 9.49
CA ARG A 489 -7.49 -19.46 10.96
C ARG A 489 -6.86 -20.70 11.59
N LEU A 490 -6.23 -20.51 12.74
CA LEU A 490 -5.68 -21.62 13.52
C LEU A 490 -6.76 -22.26 14.39
N ALA A 491 -6.78 -23.58 14.44
CA ALA A 491 -7.52 -24.32 15.46
C ALA A 491 -6.89 -24.10 16.85
N PRO A 492 -7.68 -24.16 17.94
CA PRO A 492 -7.17 -23.95 19.32
C PRO A 492 -6.00 -24.86 19.72
N GLU A 493 -5.96 -26.07 19.19
CA GLU A 493 -4.92 -27.08 19.41
C GLU A 493 -3.62 -26.83 18.62
N SER A 494 -3.61 -25.83 17.74
CA SER A 494 -2.44 -25.49 16.94
C SER A 494 -1.26 -25.06 17.82
N PRO A 495 -0.03 -25.50 17.54
CA PRO A 495 1.18 -24.97 18.20
C PRO A 495 1.43 -23.47 17.92
N ALA A 496 0.74 -22.90 16.94
CA ALA A 496 0.81 -21.48 16.59
C ALA A 496 -0.33 -20.64 17.21
N PHE A 497 -1.32 -21.27 17.85
CA PHE A 497 -2.48 -20.60 18.45
C PHE A 497 -2.09 -19.91 19.76
N ARG A 498 -2.35 -18.60 19.86
CA ARG A 498 -2.03 -17.78 21.04
C ARG A 498 -0.59 -17.94 21.56
N THR A 499 0.38 -18.13 20.66
CA THR A 499 1.81 -18.23 20.98
C THR A 499 2.66 -17.13 20.33
N GLY A 500 2.01 -16.12 19.75
CA GLY A 500 2.64 -14.90 19.27
C GLY A 500 2.93 -13.90 20.39
N GLU A 501 3.52 -12.78 20.02
CA GLU A 501 3.75 -11.66 20.93
C GLU A 501 2.92 -10.43 20.57
N LYS A 502 2.47 -9.66 21.56
CA LYS A 502 1.71 -8.44 21.31
C LYS A 502 2.57 -7.38 20.63
N LEU A 503 2.09 -6.85 19.51
CA LEU A 503 2.71 -5.72 18.80
C LEU A 503 1.78 -4.50 18.92
N GLN A 504 2.25 -3.44 19.57
CA GLN A 504 1.41 -2.26 19.86
C GLN A 504 0.89 -1.56 18.59
N CYS A 505 1.66 -1.59 17.49
CA CYS A 505 1.26 -1.04 16.19
C CYS A 505 0.40 -1.99 15.32
N VAL A 506 0.10 -3.22 15.78
CA VAL A 506 -0.71 -4.21 15.05
C VAL A 506 -1.79 -4.78 15.98
N PRO A 507 -2.86 -4.02 16.28
CA PRO A 507 -3.83 -4.37 17.31
C PRO A 507 -4.86 -5.41 16.86
N ALA A 508 -4.99 -5.64 15.55
CA ALA A 508 -6.03 -6.48 14.96
C ALA A 508 -5.51 -7.23 13.75
N ASP A 509 -6.24 -8.27 13.35
CA ASP A 509 -5.93 -9.15 12.23
C ASP A 509 -6.34 -8.56 10.87
N ILE A 510 -6.11 -9.33 9.80
CA ILE A 510 -6.42 -8.93 8.42
C ILE A 510 -7.91 -8.63 8.17
N GLU A 511 -8.82 -9.15 9.00
CA GLU A 511 -10.27 -8.90 8.94
C GLU A 511 -10.72 -7.85 9.96
N GLY A 512 -9.78 -7.19 10.65
CA GLY A 512 -10.06 -6.18 11.67
C GLY A 512 -10.49 -6.74 13.02
N VAL A 513 -10.34 -8.06 13.26
CA VAL A 513 -10.62 -8.69 14.56
C VAL A 513 -9.44 -8.42 15.50
N PRO A 514 -9.66 -7.80 16.68
CA PRO A 514 -8.58 -7.54 17.64
C PRO A 514 -7.79 -8.80 18.01
N TYR A 515 -6.47 -8.65 18.09
CA TYR A 515 -5.63 -9.64 18.73
C TYR A 515 -5.77 -9.54 20.26
N GLY A 516 -5.82 -10.68 20.94
CA GLY A 516 -5.70 -10.72 22.41
C GLY A 516 -4.27 -10.48 22.88
N ASP A 517 -4.04 -10.59 24.20
CA ASP A 517 -2.70 -10.40 24.80
C ASP A 517 -1.66 -11.43 24.34
N THR A 518 -2.14 -12.60 23.91
CA THR A 518 -1.36 -13.65 23.26
C THR A 518 -1.88 -13.84 21.84
N PRO A 519 -1.38 -13.08 20.86
CA PRO A 519 -1.87 -13.18 19.49
C PRO A 519 -1.55 -14.54 18.89
N ASN A 520 -2.35 -14.93 17.89
CA ASN A 520 -1.97 -16.01 16.99
C ASN A 520 -0.77 -15.59 16.13
N ARG A 521 0.01 -16.58 15.69
CA ARG A 521 0.96 -16.37 14.60
C ARG A 521 0.19 -16.43 13.27
N GLY A 522 0.65 -15.68 12.28
CA GLY A 522 -0.09 -15.44 11.05
C GLY A 522 -0.98 -14.20 11.14
N CYS A 523 -1.78 -13.97 10.09
CA CYS A 523 -2.54 -12.74 9.87
C CYS A 523 -3.98 -12.82 10.38
N TYR A 524 -4.36 -13.89 11.09
CA TYR A 524 -5.71 -14.14 11.57
C TYR A 524 -5.76 -14.30 13.09
N ALA A 525 -6.61 -13.52 13.74
CA ALA A 525 -6.99 -13.70 15.13
C ALA A 525 -8.01 -14.84 15.28
N HIS A 526 -8.22 -15.25 16.53
CA HIS A 526 -9.26 -16.23 16.86
C HIS A 526 -10.64 -15.55 16.90
N LYS A 527 -11.57 -16.00 16.05
CA LYS A 527 -12.99 -15.59 16.09
C LYS A 527 -13.66 -16.25 17.30
N GLY A 528 -13.68 -15.56 18.44
CA GLY A 528 -14.28 -16.08 19.68
C GLY A 528 -13.73 -15.48 20.97
N GLY A 529 -12.68 -14.63 20.90
CA GLY A 529 -12.18 -13.94 22.08
C GLY A 529 -13.15 -12.85 22.55
N THR A 530 -14.00 -13.16 23.51
CA THR A 530 -14.60 -12.17 24.43
C THR A 530 -13.57 -11.63 25.44
N ASP A 531 -12.27 -11.84 25.20
CA ASP A 531 -11.17 -11.23 25.96
C ASP A 531 -11.00 -9.73 25.64
N ALA A 532 -11.96 -9.12 24.94
CA ALA A 532 -12.11 -7.68 24.94
C ALA A 532 -12.51 -7.25 26.36
N ASP A 533 -11.52 -6.96 27.19
CA ASP A 533 -11.71 -6.06 28.32
C ASP A 533 -12.36 -4.78 27.76
N PRO A 534 -13.61 -4.45 28.14
CA PRO A 534 -14.30 -3.27 27.62
C PRO A 534 -13.70 -1.95 28.15
N PHE A 535 -12.57 -1.98 28.87
CA PHE A 535 -11.91 -0.81 29.41
C PHE A 535 -10.41 -0.79 29.13
N HIS A 536 -10.00 -0.34 27.93
CA HIS A 536 -8.75 0.41 27.75
C HIS A 536 -8.78 1.33 26.53
#